data_AF-A0A397YJD5-F1
#
_entry.id   AF-A0A397YJD5-F1
#
_cell.length_a   1.000
_cell.length_b   1.000
_cell.length_c   1.000
_cell.angle_alpha   90.00
_cell.angle_beta   90.00
_cell.angle_gamma   90.00
#
_symmetry.space_group_name_H-M   'P 1'
#
loop_
_entity.id
_entity.type
_entity.pdbx_description
1 polymer ?
#
loop_
_entity_poly.entity_id
_entity_poly.type
_entity_poly.pdbx_seq_one_letter_code
_entity_poly.pdbx_strand_id
1 'polypeptide(L)'
;MRGDLDKANEILPTIPKEQHNNVAHFLESRGMIEDALEIATDPDYRFELAIQLGRLEIAKEIAEEVQSESKWKQLGELAMSSGKLQLAEDCMKYATDLSGLLLLYSSLGDAEGMSKLASLAKEQGKNNVAFLCLFMLGRLEDCLQLLVESNRIPEAALMARSYLPSKVSEIVALWRKDLSKVNSKAAESLADPEEYPNLFEDWQVARSVEANAVEARGVYAAAENYATQADQPFITLVEAFRNLQVEAEEPLENGDRDDEVAEENGEEENEGGEEEVNQEEGVVDEDSTDGSAEGEEEWGTNSKDNQSA
;
A
#
# COMPACT_ATOMS: atom_id res chain seq x y z
N MET A 1 22.04 -52.41 -1.26
CA MET A 1 21.97 -53.38 -2.37
C MET A 1 22.73 -52.82 -3.57
N ARG A 2 23.16 -53.64 -4.54
CA ARG A 2 23.93 -53.17 -5.70
C ARG A 2 23.02 -52.83 -6.89
N GLY A 3 23.08 -51.58 -7.34
CA GLY A 3 23.09 -51.05 -8.72
C GLY A 3 22.43 -51.71 -9.94
N ASP A 4 21.72 -52.85 -9.84
CA ASP A 4 21.01 -53.48 -10.97
C ASP A 4 19.67 -52.77 -11.25
N LEU A 5 19.70 -51.45 -11.46
CA LEU A 5 18.53 -50.63 -11.80
C LEU A 5 17.93 -51.03 -13.15
N ASP A 6 18.77 -51.31 -14.15
CA ASP A 6 18.32 -51.74 -15.48
C ASP A 6 17.44 -53.00 -15.41
N LYS A 7 17.85 -53.98 -14.59
CA LYS A 7 17.09 -55.21 -14.35
C LYS A 7 15.81 -54.98 -13.54
N ALA A 8 15.77 -53.96 -12.67
CA ALA A 8 14.55 -53.58 -11.98
C ALA A 8 13.53 -52.98 -12.96
N ASN A 9 14.00 -52.15 -13.91
CA ASN A 9 13.17 -51.56 -14.97
C ASN A 9 12.65 -52.61 -15.96
N GLU A 10 13.41 -53.67 -16.26
CA GLU A 10 12.91 -54.84 -17.01
C GLU A 10 11.78 -55.59 -16.29
N ILE A 11 11.78 -55.61 -14.95
CA ILE A 11 10.81 -56.35 -14.13
C ILE A 11 9.58 -55.52 -13.76
N LEU A 12 9.70 -54.18 -13.67
CA LEU A 12 8.65 -53.24 -13.32
C LEU A 12 7.30 -53.44 -14.05
N PRO A 13 7.25 -53.70 -15.37
CA PRO A 13 6.01 -54.00 -16.10
C PRO A 13 5.26 -55.26 -15.63
N THR A 14 5.93 -56.13 -14.86
CA THR A 14 5.36 -57.36 -14.28
C THR A 14 4.62 -57.09 -12.97
N ILE A 15 4.80 -55.90 -12.37
CA ILE A 15 4.21 -55.52 -11.08
C ILE A 15 2.78 -54.98 -11.33
N PRO A 16 1.75 -55.43 -10.59
CA PRO A 16 0.40 -54.87 -10.68
C PRO A 16 0.36 -53.37 -10.38
N LYS A 17 -0.41 -52.60 -11.15
CA LYS A 17 -0.51 -51.14 -11.00
C LYS A 17 -0.89 -50.68 -9.59
N GLU A 18 -1.71 -51.46 -8.90
CA GLU A 18 -2.10 -51.26 -7.49
C GLU A 18 -0.91 -51.15 -6.53
N GLN A 19 0.25 -51.71 -6.89
CA GLN A 19 1.47 -51.69 -6.08
C GLN A 19 2.49 -50.64 -6.55
N HIS A 20 2.24 -49.91 -7.64
CA HIS A 20 3.20 -48.96 -8.20
C HIS A 20 3.50 -47.81 -7.23
N ASN A 21 2.50 -47.31 -6.48
CA ASN A 21 2.72 -46.27 -5.47
C ASN A 21 3.59 -46.78 -4.29
N ASN A 22 3.46 -48.06 -3.91
CA ASN A 22 4.33 -48.68 -2.89
C ASN A 22 5.78 -48.83 -3.39
N VAL A 23 5.98 -49.07 -4.70
CA VAL A 23 7.31 -49.06 -5.33
C VAL A 23 7.87 -47.63 -5.37
N ALA A 24 7.06 -46.64 -5.74
CA ALA A 24 7.48 -45.24 -5.77
C ALA A 24 7.87 -44.71 -4.37
N HIS A 25 7.12 -45.00 -3.30
CA HIS A 25 7.56 -44.71 -1.92
C HIS A 25 8.85 -45.44 -1.52
N PHE A 26 9.07 -46.66 -2.02
CA PHE A 26 10.36 -47.33 -1.79
C PHE A 26 11.50 -46.59 -2.49
N LEU A 27 11.31 -46.10 -3.72
CA LEU A 27 12.32 -45.33 -4.48
C LEU A 27 12.59 -43.96 -3.85
N GLU A 28 11.55 -43.24 -3.43
CA GLU A 28 11.61 -42.04 -2.59
C GLU A 28 12.47 -42.29 -1.33
N SER A 29 12.20 -43.37 -0.58
CA SER A 29 12.98 -43.75 0.62
C SER A 29 14.45 -44.12 0.33
N ARG A 30 14.84 -44.21 -0.94
CA ARG A 30 16.22 -44.42 -1.42
C ARG A 30 16.85 -43.16 -2.02
N GLY A 31 16.12 -42.04 -2.08
CA GLY A 31 16.56 -40.81 -2.73
C GLY A 31 16.42 -40.81 -4.25
N MET A 32 15.71 -41.80 -4.82
CA MET A 32 15.51 -41.95 -6.28
C MET A 32 14.14 -41.36 -6.66
N ILE A 33 14.03 -40.03 -6.47
CA ILE A 33 12.75 -39.31 -6.50
C ILE A 33 12.25 -39.12 -7.94
N GLU A 34 13.16 -38.96 -8.92
CA GLU A 34 12.79 -38.90 -10.36
C GLU A 34 12.18 -40.24 -10.82
N ASP A 35 12.82 -41.38 -10.49
CA ASP A 35 12.29 -42.72 -10.77
C ASP A 35 10.93 -42.94 -10.07
N ALA A 36 10.76 -42.41 -8.85
CA ALA A 36 9.49 -42.46 -8.13
C ALA A 36 8.38 -41.67 -8.86
N LEU A 37 8.71 -40.52 -9.47
CA LEU A 37 7.76 -39.68 -10.21
C LEU A 37 7.25 -40.34 -11.50
N GLU A 38 8.09 -41.13 -12.18
CA GLU A 38 7.68 -41.90 -13.37
C GLU A 38 6.77 -43.09 -13.03
N ILE A 39 6.90 -43.65 -11.82
CA ILE A 39 6.18 -44.86 -11.38
C ILE A 39 4.93 -44.52 -10.56
N ALA A 40 4.86 -43.34 -9.93
CA ALA A 40 3.68 -42.89 -9.20
C ALA A 40 2.44 -42.77 -10.11
N THR A 41 1.36 -43.44 -9.70
CA THR A 41 0.07 -43.47 -10.42
C THR A 41 -1.03 -42.66 -9.74
N ASP A 42 -0.83 -42.28 -8.48
CA ASP A 42 -1.72 -41.38 -7.74
C ASP A 42 -1.37 -39.90 -8.02
N PRO A 43 -2.33 -39.06 -8.44
CA PRO A 43 -2.07 -37.64 -8.74
C PRO A 43 -1.56 -36.85 -7.54
N ASP A 44 -2.06 -37.12 -6.34
CA ASP A 44 -1.71 -36.36 -5.14
C ASP A 44 -0.26 -36.60 -4.74
N TYR A 45 0.16 -37.87 -4.64
CA TYR A 45 1.57 -38.21 -4.37
C TYR A 45 2.50 -37.80 -5.52
N ARG A 46 2.06 -37.93 -6.78
CA ARG A 46 2.84 -37.50 -7.96
C ARG A 46 3.03 -35.98 -8.01
N PHE A 47 2.08 -35.20 -7.48
CA PHE A 47 2.24 -33.75 -7.30
C PHE A 47 3.33 -33.41 -6.27
N GLU A 48 3.29 -34.03 -5.08
CA GLU A 48 4.29 -33.81 -4.02
C GLU A 48 5.71 -34.14 -4.51
N LEU A 49 5.88 -35.26 -5.24
CA LEU A 49 7.17 -35.62 -5.89
C LEU A 49 7.61 -34.59 -6.93
N ALA A 50 6.68 -34.05 -7.75
CA ALA A 50 6.99 -33.04 -8.75
C ALA A 50 7.41 -31.70 -8.12
N ILE A 51 6.75 -31.30 -7.03
CA ILE A 51 7.12 -30.13 -6.20
C ILE A 51 8.52 -30.34 -5.60
N GLN A 52 8.79 -31.50 -4.99
CA GLN A 52 10.09 -31.83 -4.38
C GLN A 52 11.26 -31.78 -5.38
N LEU A 53 11.00 -32.13 -6.64
CA LEU A 53 11.99 -32.11 -7.73
C LEU A 53 12.10 -30.77 -8.47
N GLY A 54 11.26 -29.77 -8.16
CA GLY A 54 11.21 -28.51 -8.93
C GLY A 54 10.61 -28.68 -10.33
N ARG A 55 9.89 -29.77 -10.60
CA ARG A 55 9.26 -30.11 -11.90
C ARG A 55 7.93 -29.34 -12.09
N LEU A 56 8.05 -28.01 -12.08
CA LEU A 56 6.93 -27.05 -12.13
C LEU A 56 5.93 -27.31 -13.27
N GLU A 57 6.42 -27.74 -14.43
CA GLU A 57 5.61 -28.09 -15.59
C GLU A 57 4.69 -29.29 -15.32
N ILE A 58 5.22 -30.38 -14.78
CA ILE A 58 4.46 -31.59 -14.41
C ILE A 58 3.50 -31.28 -13.25
N ALA A 59 3.94 -30.47 -12.29
CA ALA A 59 3.11 -30.03 -11.19
C ALA A 59 1.93 -29.14 -11.66
N LYS A 60 2.09 -28.32 -12.72
CA LYS A 60 0.98 -27.58 -13.35
C LYS A 60 -0.03 -28.52 -13.99
N GLU A 61 0.41 -29.49 -14.80
CA GLU A 61 -0.48 -30.48 -15.43
C GLU A 61 -1.37 -31.19 -14.39
N ILE A 62 -0.77 -31.64 -13.28
CA ILE A 62 -1.50 -32.31 -12.20
C ILE A 62 -2.41 -31.34 -11.43
N ALA A 63 -2.02 -30.07 -11.24
CA ALA A 63 -2.87 -29.07 -10.61
C ALA A 63 -4.10 -28.69 -11.48
N GLU A 64 -3.98 -28.73 -12.80
CA GLU A 64 -5.10 -28.55 -13.75
C GLU A 64 -6.08 -29.74 -13.75
N GLU A 65 -5.59 -30.97 -13.54
CA GLU A 65 -6.42 -32.17 -13.37
C GLU A 65 -7.15 -32.19 -12.01
N VAL A 66 -6.45 -31.86 -10.92
CA VAL A 66 -6.97 -32.00 -9.53
C VAL A 66 -7.74 -30.76 -9.04
N GLN A 67 -7.49 -29.59 -9.63
CA GLN A 67 -8.21 -28.32 -9.39
C GLN A 67 -8.32 -27.91 -7.90
N SER A 68 -7.26 -28.17 -7.13
CA SER A 68 -7.21 -27.87 -5.70
C SER A 68 -6.48 -26.57 -5.40
N GLU A 69 -7.16 -25.63 -4.75
CA GLU A 69 -6.62 -24.34 -4.28
C GLU A 69 -5.29 -24.49 -3.53
N SER A 70 -5.18 -25.51 -2.66
CA SER A 70 -3.97 -25.78 -1.88
C SER A 70 -2.79 -26.20 -2.75
N LYS A 71 -3.02 -27.03 -3.78
CA LYS A 71 -1.97 -27.42 -4.75
C LYS A 71 -1.54 -26.22 -5.59
N TRP A 72 -2.48 -25.41 -6.06
CA TRP A 72 -2.18 -24.18 -6.78
C TRP A 72 -1.36 -23.20 -5.93
N LYS A 73 -1.64 -23.08 -4.64
CA LYS A 73 -0.83 -22.26 -3.72
C LYS A 73 0.60 -22.78 -3.56
N GLN A 74 0.78 -24.07 -3.27
CA GLN A 74 2.13 -24.67 -3.17
C GLN A 74 2.93 -24.50 -4.47
N LEU A 75 2.28 -24.71 -5.62
CA LEU A 75 2.89 -24.52 -6.93
C LEU A 75 3.27 -23.05 -7.19
N GLY A 76 2.43 -22.10 -6.75
CA GLY A 76 2.71 -20.68 -6.82
C GLY A 76 3.90 -20.26 -5.95
N GLU A 77 3.99 -20.77 -4.72
CA GLU A 77 5.12 -20.53 -3.81
C GLU A 77 6.44 -21.07 -4.40
N LEU A 78 6.43 -22.28 -4.97
CA LEU A 78 7.59 -22.86 -5.65
C LEU A 78 7.94 -22.09 -6.94
N ALA A 79 6.95 -21.67 -7.73
CA ALA A 79 7.16 -20.85 -8.93
C ALA A 79 7.76 -19.48 -8.62
N MET A 80 7.32 -18.82 -7.54
CA MET A 80 7.92 -17.58 -7.03
C MET A 80 9.38 -17.79 -6.60
N SER A 81 9.67 -18.82 -5.79
CA SER A 81 11.05 -19.11 -5.36
C SER A 81 11.98 -19.48 -6.53
N SER A 82 11.41 -19.99 -7.63
CA SER A 82 12.11 -20.33 -8.87
C SER A 82 12.18 -19.17 -9.88
N GLY A 83 11.64 -17.99 -9.56
CA GLY A 83 11.61 -16.82 -10.44
C GLY A 83 10.68 -16.94 -11.66
N LYS A 84 9.82 -17.97 -11.76
CA LYS A 84 8.87 -18.16 -12.86
C LYS A 84 7.60 -17.31 -12.64
N LEU A 85 7.74 -15.99 -12.65
CA LEU A 85 6.69 -15.05 -12.24
C LEU A 85 5.36 -15.22 -12.99
N GLN A 86 5.37 -15.50 -14.30
CA GLN A 86 4.15 -15.77 -15.08
C GLN A 86 3.41 -17.02 -14.59
N LEU A 87 4.13 -18.08 -14.22
CA LEU A 87 3.53 -19.29 -13.66
C LEU A 87 2.97 -19.01 -12.27
N ALA A 88 3.68 -18.23 -11.45
CA ALA A 88 3.17 -17.81 -10.14
C ALA A 88 1.88 -16.99 -10.26
N GLU A 89 1.80 -16.06 -11.22
CA GLU A 89 0.60 -15.26 -11.51
C GLU A 89 -0.60 -16.14 -11.88
N ASP A 90 -0.41 -17.12 -12.78
CA ASP A 90 -1.43 -18.14 -13.10
C ASP A 90 -1.86 -18.91 -11.85
N CYS A 91 -0.90 -19.44 -11.08
CA CYS A 91 -1.18 -20.22 -9.88
C CYS A 91 -1.96 -19.42 -8.82
N MET A 92 -1.63 -18.15 -8.62
CA MET A 92 -2.33 -17.27 -7.68
C MET A 92 -3.75 -16.94 -8.15
N LYS A 93 -4.00 -16.82 -9.47
CA LYS A 93 -5.37 -16.70 -10.02
C LYS A 93 -6.19 -17.96 -9.73
N TYR A 94 -5.65 -19.15 -9.99
CA TYR A 94 -6.34 -20.42 -9.72
C TYR A 94 -6.53 -20.70 -8.22
N ALA A 95 -5.59 -20.27 -7.37
CA ALA A 95 -5.72 -20.33 -5.91
C ALA A 95 -6.59 -19.19 -5.32
N THR A 96 -7.07 -18.24 -6.14
CA THR A 96 -7.76 -17.01 -5.69
C THR A 96 -6.99 -16.18 -4.64
N ASP A 97 -5.66 -16.25 -4.62
CA ASP A 97 -4.82 -15.51 -3.67
C ASP A 97 -4.68 -14.04 -4.12
N LEU A 98 -5.75 -13.26 -3.87
CA LEU A 98 -5.82 -11.83 -4.16
C LEU A 98 -4.73 -11.02 -3.43
N SER A 99 -4.16 -11.54 -2.33
CA SER A 99 -3.09 -10.87 -1.59
C SER A 99 -1.72 -11.12 -2.23
N GLY A 100 -1.48 -12.36 -2.70
CA GLY A 100 -0.33 -12.69 -3.54
C GLY A 100 -0.34 -11.91 -4.86
N LEU A 101 -1.49 -11.83 -5.54
CA LEU A 101 -1.64 -11.03 -6.76
C LEU A 101 -1.43 -9.53 -6.50
N LEU A 102 -1.92 -9.00 -5.38
CA LEU A 102 -1.69 -7.59 -4.99
C LEU A 102 -0.20 -7.28 -4.89
N LEU A 103 0.54 -8.12 -4.15
CA LEU A 103 1.98 -7.98 -3.96
C LEU A 103 2.76 -8.16 -5.28
N LEU A 104 2.35 -9.10 -6.13
CA LEU A 104 2.98 -9.35 -7.42
C LEU A 104 2.79 -8.17 -8.39
N TYR A 105 1.56 -7.70 -8.58
CA TYR A 105 1.29 -6.56 -9.47
C TYR A 105 1.87 -5.25 -8.93
N SER A 106 1.89 -5.01 -7.61
CA SER A 106 2.54 -3.82 -7.04
C SER A 106 4.06 -3.84 -7.22
N SER A 107 4.69 -5.02 -7.08
CA SER A 107 6.15 -5.18 -7.27
C SER A 107 6.57 -5.11 -8.74
N LEU A 108 5.69 -5.46 -9.67
CA LEU A 108 5.91 -5.36 -11.11
C LEU A 108 5.54 -3.99 -11.71
N GLY A 109 4.74 -3.17 -11.00
CA GLY A 109 4.16 -1.95 -11.53
C GLY A 109 3.06 -2.18 -12.60
N ASP A 110 2.43 -3.36 -12.62
CA ASP A 110 1.40 -3.69 -13.61
C ASP A 110 0.06 -3.05 -13.26
N ALA A 111 -0.18 -1.86 -13.83
CA ALA A 111 -1.43 -1.13 -13.69
C ALA A 111 -2.64 -1.85 -14.31
N GLU A 112 -2.47 -2.70 -15.33
CA GLU A 112 -3.57 -3.42 -15.97
C GLU A 112 -3.99 -4.64 -15.13
N GLY A 113 -3.03 -5.41 -14.64
CA GLY A 113 -3.21 -6.47 -13.65
C GLY A 113 -3.86 -5.94 -12.37
N MET A 114 -3.35 -4.82 -11.84
CA MET A 114 -3.93 -4.13 -10.67
C MET A 114 -5.39 -3.72 -10.87
N SER A 115 -5.73 -3.22 -12.07
CA SER A 115 -7.10 -2.78 -12.41
C SER A 115 -8.07 -3.98 -12.53
N LYS A 116 -7.61 -5.11 -13.09
CA LYS A 116 -8.37 -6.38 -13.12
C LYS A 116 -8.55 -6.95 -11.71
N LEU A 117 -7.50 -6.91 -10.89
CA LEU A 117 -7.52 -7.37 -9.50
C LEU A 117 -8.50 -6.55 -8.65
N ALA A 118 -8.58 -5.23 -8.86
CA ALA A 118 -9.54 -4.38 -8.17
C ALA A 118 -11.00 -4.84 -8.38
N SER A 119 -11.38 -5.11 -9.63
CA SER A 119 -12.72 -5.61 -9.97
C SER A 119 -12.98 -7.00 -9.37
N LEU A 120 -12.03 -7.93 -9.52
CA LEU A 120 -12.15 -9.29 -8.98
C LEU A 120 -12.26 -9.28 -7.43
N ALA A 121 -11.48 -8.45 -6.76
CA ALA A 121 -11.55 -8.27 -5.31
C ALA A 121 -12.87 -7.65 -4.87
N LYS A 122 -13.45 -6.71 -5.65
CA LYS A 122 -14.78 -6.14 -5.39
C LYS A 122 -15.88 -7.19 -5.55
N GLU A 123 -15.83 -8.00 -6.61
CA GLU A 123 -16.76 -9.12 -6.84
C GLU A 123 -16.70 -10.18 -5.72
N GLN A 124 -15.51 -10.46 -5.19
CA GLN A 124 -15.31 -11.36 -4.04
C GLN A 124 -15.57 -10.69 -2.67
N GLY A 125 -16.01 -9.42 -2.62
CA GLY A 125 -16.27 -8.67 -1.39
C GLY A 125 -15.03 -8.33 -0.55
N LYS A 126 -13.82 -8.49 -1.11
CA LYS A 126 -12.52 -8.16 -0.49
C LYS A 126 -12.21 -6.68 -0.67
N ASN A 127 -13.09 -5.84 -0.13
CA ASN A 127 -13.07 -4.38 -0.33
C ASN A 127 -11.74 -3.73 0.07
N ASN A 128 -11.00 -4.30 1.02
CA ASN A 128 -9.67 -3.81 1.42
C ASN A 128 -8.62 -4.00 0.30
N VAL A 129 -8.62 -5.14 -0.40
CA VAL A 129 -7.72 -5.37 -1.55
C VAL A 129 -8.15 -4.48 -2.72
N ALA A 130 -9.45 -4.43 -3.03
CA ALA A 130 -9.97 -3.57 -4.09
C ALA A 130 -9.63 -2.08 -3.85
N PHE A 131 -9.75 -1.60 -2.61
CA PHE A 131 -9.36 -0.25 -2.23
C PHE A 131 -7.87 0.01 -2.46
N LEU A 132 -6.98 -0.87 -2.00
CA LEU A 132 -5.53 -0.73 -2.20
C LEU A 132 -5.15 -0.73 -3.69
N CYS A 133 -5.75 -1.60 -4.51
CA CYS A 133 -5.57 -1.59 -5.96
C CYS A 133 -5.96 -0.23 -6.57
N LEU A 134 -7.17 0.26 -6.28
CA LEU A 134 -7.68 1.53 -6.83
C LEU A 134 -6.87 2.74 -6.33
N PHE A 135 -6.43 2.72 -5.08
CA PHE A 135 -5.65 3.80 -4.46
C PHE A 135 -4.24 3.91 -5.06
N MET A 136 -3.55 2.78 -5.27
CA MET A 136 -2.26 2.76 -5.99
C MET A 136 -2.39 3.17 -7.47
N LEU A 137 -3.56 2.96 -8.08
CA LEU A 137 -3.89 3.46 -9.42
C LEU A 137 -4.33 4.93 -9.44
N GLY A 138 -4.33 5.63 -8.30
CA GLY A 138 -4.80 7.02 -8.20
C GLY A 138 -6.29 7.22 -8.51
N ARG A 139 -7.09 6.15 -8.56
CA ARG A 139 -8.53 6.15 -8.87
C ARG A 139 -9.35 6.48 -7.62
N LEU A 140 -9.14 7.68 -7.12
CA LEU A 140 -9.64 8.15 -5.82
C LEU A 140 -11.18 8.21 -5.78
N GLU A 141 -11.82 8.48 -6.91
CA GLU A 141 -13.26 8.56 -7.06
C GLU A 141 -13.91 7.16 -6.93
N ASP A 142 -13.29 6.13 -7.52
CA ASP A 142 -13.69 4.73 -7.35
C ASP A 142 -13.44 4.23 -5.91
N CYS A 143 -12.35 4.68 -5.27
CA CYS A 143 -12.07 4.39 -3.85
C CYS A 143 -13.15 4.98 -2.94
N LEU A 144 -13.54 6.23 -3.18
CA LEU A 144 -14.58 6.93 -2.42
C LEU A 144 -15.93 6.23 -2.59
N GLN A 145 -16.28 5.87 -3.83
CA GLN A 145 -17.49 5.09 -4.14
C GLN A 145 -17.48 3.72 -3.45
N LEU A 146 -16.35 3.02 -3.39
CA LEU A 146 -16.22 1.73 -2.70
C LEU A 146 -16.41 1.86 -1.17
N LEU A 147 -15.94 2.96 -0.55
CA LEU A 147 -16.20 3.23 0.86
C LEU A 147 -17.68 3.56 1.12
N VAL A 148 -18.35 4.29 0.22
CA VAL A 148 -19.80 4.57 0.32
C VAL A 148 -20.62 3.28 0.15
N GLU A 149 -20.32 2.46 -0.86
CA GLU A 149 -21.00 1.17 -1.10
C GLU A 149 -20.82 0.17 0.04
N SER A 150 -19.67 0.19 0.71
CA SER A 150 -19.40 -0.63 1.91
C SER A 150 -19.88 -0.01 3.22
N ASN A 151 -20.69 1.07 3.14
CA ASN A 151 -21.27 1.81 4.27
C ASN A 151 -20.22 2.37 5.26
N ARG A 152 -19.01 2.64 4.79
CA ARG A 152 -17.87 3.24 5.52
C ARG A 152 -17.84 4.77 5.35
N ILE A 153 -19.00 5.40 5.53
CA ILE A 153 -19.20 6.84 5.25
C ILE A 153 -18.25 7.79 6.03
N PRO A 154 -17.91 7.56 7.31
CA PRO A 154 -16.92 8.39 8.01
C PRO A 154 -15.52 8.30 7.41
N GLU A 155 -15.11 7.11 6.96
CA GLU A 155 -13.82 6.90 6.29
C GLU A 155 -13.82 7.57 4.90
N ALA A 156 -14.95 7.50 4.18
CA ALA A 156 -15.15 8.24 2.93
C ALA A 156 -15.05 9.76 3.15
N ALA A 157 -15.61 10.31 4.23
CA ALA A 157 -15.54 11.74 4.52
C ALA A 157 -14.10 12.21 4.80
N LEU A 158 -13.33 11.41 5.54
CA LEU A 158 -11.91 11.67 5.78
C LEU A 158 -11.08 11.53 4.50
N MET A 159 -11.35 10.52 3.67
CA MET A 159 -10.69 10.37 2.37
C MET A 159 -10.97 11.54 1.43
N ALA A 160 -12.23 11.99 1.36
CA ALA A 160 -12.62 13.16 0.59
C ALA A 160 -11.86 14.41 1.08
N ARG A 161 -11.79 14.66 2.39
CA ARG A 161 -11.06 15.81 2.94
C ARG A 161 -9.58 15.82 2.56
N SER A 162 -8.94 14.66 2.44
CA SER A 162 -7.51 14.55 2.14
C SER A 162 -7.16 14.50 0.65
N TYR A 163 -8.05 13.98 -0.21
CA TYR A 163 -7.72 13.67 -1.62
C TYR A 163 -8.74 14.17 -2.65
N LEU A 164 -9.98 14.46 -2.23
CA LEU A 164 -11.09 14.91 -3.09
C LEU A 164 -11.94 16.02 -2.40
N PRO A 165 -11.37 17.21 -2.09
CA PRO A 165 -12.09 18.27 -1.40
C PRO A 165 -13.37 18.72 -2.13
N SER A 166 -13.43 18.62 -3.46
CA SER A 166 -14.67 18.80 -4.24
C SER A 166 -15.84 17.95 -3.75
N LYS A 167 -15.58 16.77 -3.19
CA LYS A 167 -16.58 15.77 -2.77
C LYS A 167 -16.97 15.82 -1.29
N VAL A 168 -16.31 16.60 -0.44
CA VAL A 168 -16.55 16.55 1.01
C VAL A 168 -18.01 16.84 1.36
N SER A 169 -18.61 17.90 0.83
CA SER A 169 -20.00 18.28 1.14
C SER A 169 -21.02 17.20 0.75
N GLU A 170 -20.80 16.51 -0.38
CA GLU A 170 -21.64 15.38 -0.81
C GLU A 170 -21.58 14.23 0.21
N ILE A 171 -20.38 13.87 0.66
CA ILE A 171 -20.18 12.77 1.62
C ILE A 171 -20.58 13.17 3.04
N VAL A 172 -20.37 14.43 3.45
CA VAL A 172 -20.85 14.97 4.74
C VAL A 172 -22.38 14.98 4.78
N ALA A 173 -23.07 15.35 3.70
CA ALA A 173 -24.53 15.24 3.63
C ALA A 173 -25.03 13.79 3.78
N LEU A 174 -24.33 12.81 3.16
CA LEU A 174 -24.60 11.39 3.38
C LEU A 174 -24.33 10.96 4.84
N TRP A 175 -23.25 11.44 5.44
CA TRP A 175 -22.90 11.13 6.83
C TRP A 175 -23.90 11.73 7.82
N ARG A 176 -24.30 13.00 7.67
CA ARG A 176 -25.41 13.63 8.43
C ARG A 176 -26.67 12.77 8.36
N LYS A 177 -27.04 12.30 7.16
CA LYS A 177 -28.24 11.49 6.91
C LYS A 177 -28.19 10.07 7.50
N ASP A 178 -27.01 9.48 7.63
CA ASP A 178 -26.85 8.18 8.30
C ASP A 178 -26.78 8.34 9.82
N LEU A 179 -25.94 9.25 10.30
CA LEU A 179 -25.70 9.50 11.73
C LEU A 179 -26.96 10.00 12.45
N SER A 180 -27.82 10.78 11.78
CA SER A 180 -29.10 11.24 12.34
C SER A 180 -30.10 10.12 12.67
N LYS A 181 -29.92 8.90 12.12
CA LYS A 181 -30.68 7.70 12.53
C LYS A 181 -30.32 7.22 13.94
N VAL A 182 -29.12 7.57 14.41
CA VAL A 182 -28.53 7.10 15.68
C VAL A 182 -28.45 8.24 16.70
N ASN A 183 -28.03 9.43 16.28
CA ASN A 183 -27.87 10.62 17.11
C ASN A 183 -27.95 11.90 16.26
N SER A 184 -29.10 12.60 16.32
CA SER A 184 -29.31 13.85 15.56
C SER A 184 -28.31 14.95 15.96
N LYS A 185 -28.04 15.12 17.27
CA LYS A 185 -27.09 16.13 17.76
C LYS A 185 -25.68 15.91 17.23
N ALA A 186 -25.25 14.67 17.06
CA ALA A 186 -23.95 14.36 16.44
C ALA A 186 -23.95 14.67 14.94
N ALA A 187 -25.05 14.41 14.22
CA ALA A 187 -25.21 14.78 12.81
C ALA A 187 -25.27 16.30 12.59
N GLU A 188 -25.90 17.04 13.51
CA GLU A 188 -25.91 18.51 13.55
C GLU A 188 -24.50 19.07 13.82
N SER A 189 -23.69 18.37 14.63
CA SER A 189 -22.33 18.79 15.01
C SER A 189 -21.26 18.58 13.92
N LEU A 190 -21.60 17.92 12.80
CA LEU A 190 -20.75 17.92 11.61
C LEU A 190 -20.76 19.33 10.97
N ALA A 191 -19.64 19.78 10.45
CA ALA A 191 -19.55 21.01 9.66
C ALA A 191 -19.39 20.68 8.17
N ASP A 192 -20.06 21.44 7.31
CA ASP A 192 -19.86 21.38 5.86
C ASP A 192 -18.94 22.54 5.42
N PRO A 193 -17.89 22.31 4.62
CA PRO A 193 -17.01 23.37 4.12
C PRO A 193 -17.70 24.44 3.27
N GLU A 194 -18.86 24.14 2.66
CA GLU A 194 -19.64 25.13 1.89
C GLU A 194 -20.61 25.93 2.77
N GLU A 195 -21.04 25.39 3.92
CA GLU A 195 -21.86 26.10 4.92
C GLU A 195 -21.00 26.98 5.86
N TYR A 196 -19.81 26.49 6.24
CA TYR A 196 -18.92 27.12 7.23
C TYR A 196 -17.45 27.17 6.77
N PRO A 197 -17.09 27.91 5.68
CA PRO A 197 -15.71 27.98 5.19
C PRO A 197 -14.69 28.41 6.25
N ASN A 198 -15.12 29.22 7.23
CA ASN A 198 -14.28 29.71 8.33
C ASN A 198 -13.86 28.63 9.35
N LEU A 199 -14.34 27.39 9.22
CA LEU A 199 -13.91 26.23 10.02
C LEU A 199 -12.92 25.33 9.25
N PHE A 200 -12.60 25.66 8.00
CA PHE A 200 -11.75 24.88 7.11
C PHE A 200 -10.64 25.76 6.55
N GLU A 201 -9.52 25.83 7.28
CA GLU A 201 -8.27 26.44 6.81
C GLU A 201 -7.84 25.82 5.46
N ASP A 202 -7.24 26.64 4.60
CA ASP A 202 -6.75 26.29 3.26
C ASP A 202 -7.77 25.59 2.33
N TRP A 203 -9.09 25.74 2.57
CA TRP A 203 -10.12 25.06 1.77
C TRP A 203 -10.09 25.40 0.27
N GLN A 204 -9.85 26.67 -0.07
CA GLN A 204 -9.73 27.11 -1.46
C GLN A 204 -8.46 26.57 -2.12
N VAL A 205 -7.35 26.53 -1.36
CA VAL A 205 -6.07 25.94 -1.78
C VAL A 205 -6.24 24.45 -2.07
N ALA A 206 -6.92 23.71 -1.18
CA ALA A 206 -7.19 22.29 -1.37
C ALA A 206 -7.97 22.01 -2.68
N ARG A 207 -8.98 22.83 -3.02
CA ARG A 207 -9.72 22.71 -4.29
C ARG A 207 -8.90 23.11 -5.52
N SER A 208 -8.05 24.14 -5.47
CA SER A 208 -7.18 24.48 -6.60
C SER A 208 -6.11 23.41 -6.87
N VAL A 209 -5.56 22.81 -5.82
CA VAL A 209 -4.58 21.72 -5.96
C VAL A 209 -5.25 20.44 -6.43
N GLU A 210 -6.45 20.11 -5.96
CA GLU A 210 -7.22 18.99 -6.49
C GLU A 210 -7.40 19.11 -8.02
N ALA A 211 -7.81 20.28 -8.51
CA ALA A 211 -7.98 20.54 -9.93
C ALA A 211 -6.68 20.34 -10.73
N ASN A 212 -5.55 20.89 -10.26
CA ASN A 212 -4.24 20.71 -10.90
C ASN A 212 -3.76 19.25 -10.83
N ALA A 213 -3.99 18.56 -9.71
CA ALA A 213 -3.57 17.18 -9.50
C ALA A 213 -4.32 16.18 -10.38
N VAL A 214 -5.55 16.49 -10.81
CA VAL A 214 -6.32 15.63 -11.73
C VAL A 214 -5.59 15.39 -13.05
N GLU A 215 -4.82 16.35 -13.57
CA GLU A 215 -4.05 16.19 -14.81
C GLU A 215 -2.86 15.22 -14.65
N ALA A 216 -2.36 15.03 -13.42
CA ALA A 216 -1.28 14.09 -13.10
C ALA A 216 -1.78 12.69 -12.66
N ARG A 217 -3.07 12.54 -12.30
CA ARG A 217 -3.63 11.25 -11.88
C ARG A 217 -3.62 10.24 -13.03
N GLY A 218 -3.14 9.03 -12.75
CA GLY A 218 -3.02 7.96 -13.74
C GLY A 218 -1.86 8.11 -14.74
N VAL A 219 -1.03 9.16 -14.61
CA VAL A 219 0.22 9.31 -15.37
C VAL A 219 1.36 8.66 -14.61
N TYR A 220 1.56 7.36 -14.81
CA TYR A 220 2.62 6.60 -14.16
C TYR A 220 3.98 6.91 -14.80
N ALA A 221 4.98 7.25 -13.99
CA ALA A 221 6.36 7.33 -14.44
C ALA A 221 6.89 5.94 -14.83
N ALA A 222 7.73 5.86 -15.87
CA ALA A 222 8.42 4.62 -16.21
C ALA A 222 9.37 4.22 -15.08
N ALA A 223 9.43 2.92 -14.75
CA ALA A 223 10.22 2.40 -13.63
C ALA A 223 11.73 2.71 -13.74
N GLU A 224 12.25 2.97 -14.94
CA GLU A 224 13.61 3.44 -15.20
C GLU A 224 13.94 4.76 -14.46
N ASN A 225 12.94 5.62 -14.25
CA ASN A 225 13.07 6.90 -13.55
C ASN A 225 12.97 6.79 -12.02
N TYR A 226 12.81 5.58 -11.46
CA TYR A 226 12.66 5.41 -10.01
C TYR A 226 13.81 6.06 -9.22
N ALA A 227 15.05 5.96 -9.70
CA ALA A 227 16.22 6.55 -9.06
C ALA A 227 16.20 8.09 -8.99
N THR A 228 15.48 8.79 -9.88
CA THR A 228 15.31 10.25 -9.82
C THR A 228 14.07 10.69 -9.06
N GLN A 229 13.24 9.73 -8.64
CA GLN A 229 11.93 9.98 -8.01
C GLN A 229 11.80 9.42 -6.59
N ALA A 230 12.69 8.52 -6.17
CA ALA A 230 12.74 7.97 -4.80
C ALA A 230 13.18 9.02 -3.75
N ASP A 231 14.06 9.96 -4.13
CA ASP A 231 14.54 11.05 -3.25
C ASP A 231 13.66 12.31 -3.31
N GLN A 232 12.55 12.29 -4.07
CA GLN A 232 11.58 13.38 -4.07
C GLN A 232 10.84 13.40 -2.72
N PRO A 233 10.79 14.54 -2.00
CA PRO A 233 10.02 14.62 -0.76
C PRO A 233 8.54 14.36 -1.04
N PHE A 234 7.85 13.68 -0.12
CA PHE A 234 6.40 13.55 -0.17
C PHE A 234 5.75 14.88 0.25
N ILE A 235 5.73 15.83 -0.69
CA ILE A 235 5.09 17.14 -0.50
C ILE A 235 3.57 16.92 -0.45
N THR A 236 2.91 17.34 0.64
CA THR A 236 1.44 17.27 0.70
C THR A 236 0.82 18.26 -0.28
N LEU A 237 -0.45 18.03 -0.66
CA LEU A 237 -1.17 18.91 -1.58
C LEU A 237 -1.17 20.39 -1.12
N VAL A 238 -1.21 20.63 0.19
CA VAL A 238 -1.17 21.98 0.78
C VAL A 238 0.23 22.60 0.68
N GLU A 239 1.28 21.85 1.01
CA GLU A 239 2.67 22.32 0.93
C GLU A 239 3.09 22.60 -0.52
N ALA A 240 2.64 21.79 -1.48
CA ALA A 240 2.91 22.00 -2.90
C ALA A 240 2.40 23.35 -3.40
N PHE A 241 1.23 23.78 -2.92
CA PHE A 241 0.68 25.09 -3.23
C PHE A 241 1.39 26.23 -2.50
N ARG A 242 1.70 26.05 -1.22
CA ARG A 242 2.46 27.06 -0.44
C ARG A 242 3.83 27.32 -1.07
N ASN A 243 4.53 26.27 -1.52
CA ASN A 243 5.79 26.40 -2.25
C ASN A 243 5.60 27.14 -3.59
N LEU A 244 4.57 26.79 -4.37
CA LEU A 244 4.20 27.51 -5.61
C LEU A 244 3.84 28.99 -5.38
N GLN A 245 3.28 29.35 -4.22
CA GLN A 245 3.05 30.75 -3.86
C GLN A 245 4.36 31.46 -3.48
N VAL A 246 5.27 30.80 -2.76
CA VAL A 246 6.59 31.36 -2.42
C VAL A 246 7.46 31.57 -3.68
N GLU A 247 7.44 30.65 -4.65
CA GLU A 247 8.09 30.83 -5.95
C GLU A 247 7.46 31.96 -6.80
N ALA A 248 6.16 32.24 -6.60
CA ALA A 248 5.47 33.37 -7.23
C ALA A 248 5.65 34.71 -6.48
N GLU A 249 6.14 34.66 -5.24
CA GLU A 249 6.43 35.82 -4.38
C GLU A 249 7.95 36.02 -4.15
N GLU A 250 8.82 35.50 -5.04
CA GLU A 250 10.22 35.96 -5.05
C GLU A 250 10.26 37.48 -5.22
N PRO A 251 10.90 38.23 -4.28
CA PRO A 251 10.93 39.68 -4.35
C PRO A 251 11.78 40.10 -5.55
N LEU A 252 11.19 40.84 -6.48
CA LEU A 252 11.89 41.43 -7.62
C LEU A 252 13.07 42.27 -7.12
N GLU A 253 14.28 41.73 -7.25
CA GLU A 253 15.52 42.36 -6.81
C GLU A 253 15.80 43.60 -7.68
N ASN A 254 15.39 44.76 -7.19
CA ASN A 254 15.59 46.04 -7.86
C ASN A 254 17.06 46.46 -7.80
N GLY A 255 17.85 45.94 -8.74
CA GLY A 255 19.20 46.41 -9.08
C GLY A 255 19.55 45.99 -10.52
N ASP A 256 20.26 46.79 -11.31
CA ASP A 256 20.71 48.17 -11.08
C ASP A 256 20.99 48.81 -12.47
N ARG A 257 21.00 50.15 -12.55
CA ARG A 257 21.74 50.87 -13.60
C ARG A 257 21.88 52.36 -13.34
N ASP A 258 23.15 52.72 -13.20
CA ASP A 258 23.72 54.06 -13.24
C ASP A 258 23.06 55.01 -14.25
N ASP A 259 22.80 56.25 -13.81
CA ASP A 259 22.96 57.44 -14.65
C ASP A 259 23.45 58.59 -13.74
N GLU A 260 24.74 58.92 -13.84
CA GLU A 260 25.36 59.99 -13.06
C GLU A 260 24.88 61.38 -13.54
N VAL A 261 24.11 62.08 -12.71
CA VAL A 261 23.96 63.54 -12.85
C VAL A 261 24.10 64.19 -11.47
N ALA A 262 25.25 64.83 -11.24
CA ALA A 262 25.47 65.65 -10.05
C ALA A 262 24.90 67.07 -10.25
N GLU A 263 24.24 67.60 -9.23
CA GLU A 263 24.26 69.04 -8.93
C GLU A 263 24.21 69.26 -7.41
N GLU A 264 24.42 70.49 -6.95
CA GLU A 264 25.15 70.78 -5.72
C GLU A 264 24.36 71.63 -4.71
N ASN A 265 24.78 71.60 -3.43
CA ASN A 265 24.46 72.51 -2.31
C ASN A 265 23.14 72.31 -1.53
N GLY A 266 23.24 72.49 -0.20
CA GLY A 266 22.08 72.55 0.72
C GLY A 266 22.37 72.07 2.14
N GLU A 267 23.22 72.80 2.89
CA GLU A 267 23.31 72.62 4.36
C GLU A 267 22.07 73.23 5.04
N GLU A 268 21.52 72.58 6.07
CA GLU A 268 21.20 73.21 7.37
C GLU A 268 20.83 72.15 8.43
N GLU A 269 21.13 72.43 9.69
CA GLU A 269 20.83 71.59 10.87
C GLU A 269 19.41 71.90 11.42
N ASN A 270 18.82 71.03 12.25
CA ASN A 270 18.59 71.30 13.70
C ASN A 270 17.62 70.29 14.39
N GLU A 271 17.61 70.31 15.74
CA GLU A 271 16.63 69.83 16.76
C GLU A 271 15.21 69.43 16.28
N GLY A 272 14.46 68.51 16.92
CA GLY A 272 14.51 67.94 18.28
C GLY A 272 13.07 67.68 18.80
N GLY A 273 12.89 66.87 19.85
CA GLY A 273 11.57 66.47 20.43
C GLY A 273 11.42 64.94 20.51
N GLU A 274 11.52 64.32 21.70
CA GLU A 274 10.44 64.14 22.70
C GLU A 274 9.36 63.16 22.20
N GLU A 275 9.37 61.89 22.66
CA GLU A 275 8.54 61.36 23.78
C GLU A 275 7.05 61.23 23.40
N GLU A 276 6.33 60.14 23.70
CA GLU A 276 6.26 59.42 24.98
C GLU A 276 6.56 57.91 24.88
N VAL A 277 7.06 57.35 26.00
CA VAL A 277 6.98 55.92 26.31
C VAL A 277 5.72 55.69 27.14
N ASN A 278 5.00 54.59 26.90
CA ASN A 278 4.06 54.07 27.89
C ASN A 278 4.21 52.54 28.01
N GLN A 279 4.82 52.10 29.10
CA GLN A 279 4.85 50.71 29.55
C GLN A 279 3.90 50.61 30.75
N GLU A 280 3.15 49.52 30.87
CA GLU A 280 2.91 48.94 32.19
C GLU A 280 2.58 47.44 32.07
N GLU A 281 3.40 46.65 32.76
CA GLU A 281 3.14 45.38 33.47
C GLU A 281 2.29 44.27 32.79
N GLY A 282 2.71 43.00 32.73
CA GLY A 282 3.90 42.36 33.32
C GLY A 282 3.60 41.61 34.62
N VAL A 283 3.28 40.32 34.49
CA VAL A 283 3.35 39.34 35.59
C VAL A 283 4.17 38.15 35.08
N VAL A 284 5.17 37.74 35.87
CA VAL A 284 6.14 36.69 35.55
C VAL A 284 6.20 35.69 36.70
N ASP A 285 6.28 34.41 36.36
CA ASP A 285 6.72 33.23 37.12
C ASP A 285 6.84 32.13 36.03
N GLU A 286 7.95 31.47 35.67
CA GLU A 286 9.14 30.95 36.41
C GLU A 286 8.72 30.00 37.57
N ASP A 287 9.28 28.81 37.80
CA ASP A 287 10.42 28.03 37.26
C ASP A 287 10.11 26.51 37.52
N SER A 288 10.69 25.43 36.94
CA SER A 288 11.87 25.21 36.08
C SER A 288 11.81 23.84 35.33
N THR A 289 12.93 23.45 34.69
CA THR A 289 13.46 22.08 34.36
C THR A 289 12.51 20.88 34.21
N ASP A 290 12.51 20.13 33.11
CA ASP A 290 13.61 19.31 32.50
C ASP A 290 13.97 18.03 33.29
N GLY A 291 14.26 16.93 32.57
CA GLY A 291 14.53 15.62 33.16
C GLY A 291 14.23 14.40 32.27
N SER A 292 14.93 14.23 31.15
CA SER A 292 14.91 13.00 30.36
C SER A 292 15.51 11.80 31.11
N ALA A 293 14.93 10.60 30.94
CA ALA A 293 15.57 9.33 31.31
C ALA A 293 15.09 8.17 30.41
N GLU A 294 16.04 7.46 29.83
CA GLU A 294 15.83 6.20 29.11
C GLU A 294 15.69 5.03 30.11
N GLY A 295 15.22 3.86 29.64
CA GLY A 295 15.01 2.71 30.53
C GLY A 295 14.65 1.42 29.79
N GLU A 296 15.62 0.84 29.09
CA GLU A 296 15.57 -0.59 28.75
C GLU A 296 15.75 -1.45 30.01
N GLU A 297 15.03 -2.57 30.13
CA GLU A 297 15.63 -3.90 30.32
C GLU A 297 14.57 -5.02 30.29
N GLU A 298 15.04 -6.27 30.16
CA GLU A 298 14.28 -7.48 29.84
C GLU A 298 14.32 -8.52 31.01
N TRP A 299 13.77 -9.71 30.80
CA TRP A 299 13.92 -10.95 31.62
C TRP A 299 13.04 -11.14 32.87
N GLY A 300 11.92 -11.84 32.65
CA GLY A 300 11.03 -12.36 33.69
C GLY A 300 11.51 -13.62 34.42
N THR A 301 10.57 -14.42 34.96
CA THR A 301 10.79 -15.85 35.26
C THR A 301 9.49 -16.61 35.50
N ASN A 302 9.55 -17.94 35.31
CA ASN A 302 8.47 -18.89 35.56
C ASN A 302 8.00 -18.95 37.02
N SER A 303 6.74 -19.38 37.21
CA SER A 303 6.48 -20.45 38.17
C SER A 303 5.41 -21.42 37.63
N LYS A 304 5.71 -22.72 37.69
CA LYS A 304 4.75 -23.83 37.55
C LYS A 304 4.68 -24.54 38.89
N ASP A 305 3.49 -25.08 39.21
CA ASP A 305 3.17 -26.24 40.07
C ASP A 305 1.97 -25.96 40.99
N ASN A 306 1.09 -26.92 41.33
CA ASN A 306 0.74 -28.22 40.75
C ASN A 306 -0.56 -28.71 41.46
N GLN A 307 -1.09 -29.87 41.06
CA GLN A 307 -2.12 -30.68 41.75
C GLN A 307 -3.56 -30.14 41.71
N SER A 308 -4.63 -30.94 41.81
CA SER A 308 -4.98 -32.32 41.40
C SER A 308 -6.18 -32.75 42.23
N ALA A 309 -7.37 -32.88 41.62
CA ALA A 309 -8.54 -33.57 42.14
C ALA A 309 -9.45 -33.98 40.98
#